data_AF-A0A9N9E4Y4-F1
#
_entry.id   AF-A0A9N9E4Y4-F1
#
_cell.length_a   1.000
_cell.length_b   1.000
_cell.length_c   1.000
_cell.angle_alpha   90.00
_cell.angle_beta   90.00
_cell.angle_gamma   90.00
#
_symmetry.space_group_name_H-M   'P 1'
#
loop_
_entity.id
_entity.type
_entity.pdbx_description
1 polymer ?
#
loop_
_entity_poly.entity_id
_entity_poly.type
_entity_poly.pdbx_seq_one_letter_code
_entity_poly.pdbx_strand_id
1 'polypeptide(L)'
;EKNYVIILFGPPSANHWPDFLKTPEYPTGLQLDIPYYQHGFAIEVQGEQHEKFNKFFYRGDPNNLVKQQERDQLKEELCEENWITLRYVWYYEDPFEKIPDILRELGLIP
;
A
#
# COMPACT_ATOMS: atom_id res chain seq x y z
N GLU A 1 6.98 -19.34 -8.67
CA GLU A 1 7.31 -19.45 -7.24
C GLU A 1 6.12 -18.94 -6.41
N LYS A 2 5.82 -19.51 -5.23
CA LYS A 2 4.69 -19.09 -4.39
C LYS A 2 5.17 -18.11 -3.31
N ASN A 3 4.51 -16.95 -3.22
CA ASN A 3 4.76 -15.81 -2.33
C ASN A 3 5.25 -16.20 -0.92
N TYR A 4 6.45 -15.73 -0.57
CA TYR A 4 7.08 -15.94 0.75
C TYR A 4 6.17 -15.47 1.90
N VAL A 5 5.45 -14.36 1.71
CA VAL A 5 4.47 -13.83 2.68
C VAL A 5 3.30 -14.80 2.89
N ILE A 6 2.84 -15.48 1.83
CA ILE A 6 1.75 -16.45 1.93
C ILE A 6 2.19 -17.69 2.70
N ILE A 7 3.46 -18.08 2.59
CA ILE A 7 4.01 -19.20 3.35
C ILE A 7 4.07 -18.87 4.85
N LEU A 8 4.44 -17.63 5.20
CA LEU A 8 4.60 -17.19 6.59
C LEU A 8 3.28 -16.84 7.28
N PHE A 9 2.40 -16.11 6.59
CA PHE A 9 1.21 -15.50 7.21
C PHE A 9 -0.11 -16.00 6.60
N GLY A 10 -0.06 -16.88 5.60
CA GLY A 10 -1.24 -17.28 4.82
C GLY A 10 -1.62 -16.23 3.76
N PRO A 11 -2.75 -16.44 3.05
CA PRO A 11 -3.22 -15.47 2.06
C PRO A 11 -3.51 -14.11 2.71
N PRO A 12 -3.37 -13.00 1.96
CA PRO A 12 -3.82 -11.70 2.45
C PRO A 12 -5.33 -11.73 2.73
N SER A 13 -5.77 -10.74 3.49
CA SER A 13 -7.17 -10.55 3.85
C SER A 13 -8.00 -10.34 2.60
N ALA A 14 -9.13 -11.06 2.47
CA ALA A 14 -9.98 -10.98 1.28
C ALA A 14 -10.63 -9.59 1.09
N ASN A 15 -10.78 -8.81 2.16
CA ASN A 15 -11.31 -7.45 2.07
C ASN A 15 -10.19 -6.43 1.79
N HIS A 16 -10.15 -5.94 0.57
CA HIS A 16 -9.21 -4.88 0.14
C HIS A 16 -9.78 -3.46 0.32
N TRP A 17 -11.05 -3.31 0.70
CA TRP A 17 -11.72 -2.02 0.97
C TRP A 17 -12.29 -2.02 2.39
N PRO A 18 -11.43 -1.91 3.42
CA PRO A 18 -11.89 -1.90 4.79
C PRO A 18 -12.71 -0.63 5.09
N ASP A 19 -13.70 -0.76 5.97
CA ASP A 19 -14.61 0.34 6.31
C ASP A 19 -13.89 1.56 6.87
N PHE A 20 -12.76 1.37 7.56
CA PHE A 20 -11.96 2.45 8.11
C PHE A 20 -11.26 3.31 7.05
N LEU A 21 -11.19 2.86 5.79
CA LEU A 21 -10.69 3.66 4.67
C LEU A 21 -11.79 4.47 3.97
N LYS A 22 -13.02 4.47 4.47
CA LYS A 22 -14.14 5.27 3.93
C LYS A 22 -14.08 6.70 4.41
N THR A 23 -14.32 7.62 3.49
CA THR A 23 -14.51 9.05 3.77
C THR A 23 -15.73 9.58 3.02
N PRO A 24 -16.20 10.81 3.29
CA PRO A 24 -17.23 11.44 2.46
C PRO A 24 -16.84 11.54 0.97
N GLU A 25 -15.55 11.68 0.67
CA GLU A 25 -15.01 11.70 -0.71
C GLU A 25 -14.89 10.29 -1.30
N TYR A 26 -14.54 9.30 -0.47
CA TYR A 26 -14.36 7.90 -0.85
C TYR A 26 -15.36 7.00 -0.11
N PRO A 27 -16.66 7.01 -0.47
CA PRO A 27 -17.70 6.29 0.28
C PRO A 27 -17.57 4.75 0.21
N THR A 28 -16.87 4.23 -0.81
CA THR A 28 -16.53 2.80 -0.93
C THR A 28 -15.23 2.42 -0.24
N GLY A 29 -14.47 3.40 0.26
CA GLY A 29 -13.16 3.21 0.85
C GLY A 29 -12.03 3.28 -0.16
N LEU A 30 -10.83 3.62 0.32
CA LEU A 30 -9.58 3.44 -0.42
C LEU A 30 -9.19 1.95 -0.41
N GLN A 31 -8.58 1.49 -1.52
CA GLN A 31 -8.14 0.11 -1.66
C GLN A 31 -6.76 -0.11 -1.03
N LEU A 32 -6.55 -1.28 -0.42
CA LEU A 32 -5.23 -1.81 -0.07
C LEU A 32 -4.83 -2.95 -1.01
N ASP A 33 -3.58 -2.99 -1.45
CA ASP A 33 -3.14 -4.02 -2.41
C ASP A 33 -2.99 -5.40 -1.75
N ILE A 34 -2.24 -5.48 -0.65
CA ILE A 34 -1.96 -6.74 0.05
C ILE A 34 -2.13 -6.57 1.57
N PRO A 35 -3.38 -6.62 2.08
CA PRO A 35 -3.65 -6.39 3.50
C PRO A 35 -3.45 -7.62 4.39
N TYR A 36 -2.76 -7.46 5.51
CA TYR A 36 -2.59 -8.46 6.57
C TYR A 36 -3.09 -7.90 7.91
N TYR A 37 -4.39 -7.62 8.02
CA TYR A 37 -4.97 -6.95 9.20
C TYR A 37 -4.67 -7.65 10.54
N GLN A 38 -4.63 -8.99 10.54
CA GLN A 38 -4.28 -9.77 11.75
C GLN A 38 -2.85 -9.54 12.24
N HIS A 39 -1.98 -9.05 11.36
CA HIS A 39 -0.58 -8.74 11.65
C HIS A 39 -0.30 -7.22 11.67
N GLY A 40 -1.36 -6.39 11.56
CA GLY A 40 -1.23 -4.94 11.68
C GLY A 40 -0.48 -4.25 10.54
N PHE A 41 -0.44 -4.82 9.33
CA PHE A 41 0.22 -4.19 8.18
C PHE A 41 -0.49 -4.44 6.85
N ALA A 42 -0.16 -3.63 5.85
CA ALA A 42 -0.47 -3.87 4.46
C ALA A 42 0.71 -3.48 3.57
N ILE A 43 0.86 -4.17 2.44
CA ILE A 43 1.86 -3.84 1.42
C ILE A 43 1.15 -3.20 0.22
N GLU A 44 1.64 -2.03 -0.20
CA GLU A 44 1.22 -1.29 -1.39
C GLU A 44 2.29 -1.43 -2.48
N VAL A 45 1.87 -1.77 -3.70
CA VAL A 45 2.77 -1.95 -4.85
C VAL A 45 2.77 -0.67 -5.69
N GLN A 46 3.89 0.04 -5.66
CA GLN A 46 4.03 1.36 -6.23
C GLN A 46 4.63 1.29 -7.64
N GLY A 47 3.85 1.68 -8.64
CA GLY A 47 4.32 1.79 -10.03
C GLY A 47 5.16 3.04 -10.29
N GLU A 48 5.84 3.09 -11.44
CA GLU A 48 6.62 4.26 -11.91
C GLU A 48 5.82 5.57 -11.92
N GLN A 49 4.50 5.44 -12.04
CA GLN A 49 3.56 6.54 -12.03
C GLN A 49 3.53 7.30 -10.70
N HIS A 50 3.87 6.70 -9.56
CA HIS A 50 3.87 7.37 -8.25
C HIS A 50 5.14 8.19 -7.96
N GLU A 51 6.26 7.88 -8.62
CA GLU A 51 7.56 8.54 -8.33
C GLU A 51 7.79 9.78 -9.20
N LYS A 52 7.37 9.73 -10.47
CA LYS A 52 7.73 10.77 -11.46
C LYS A 52 6.49 11.29 -12.18
N PHE A 53 6.38 12.61 -12.25
CA PHE A 53 5.47 13.31 -13.15
C PHE A 53 5.81 12.95 -14.60
N ASN A 54 5.19 11.90 -15.13
CA ASN A 54 5.29 11.53 -16.53
C ASN A 54 4.17 12.23 -17.30
N LYS A 55 4.53 13.22 -18.14
CA LYS A 55 3.59 14.05 -18.93
C LYS A 55 2.54 13.25 -19.70
N PHE A 56 2.80 11.96 -19.99
CA PHE A 56 1.87 11.05 -20.65
C PHE A 56 0.73 10.53 -19.74
N PHE A 57 0.96 10.36 -18.43
CA PHE A 57 -0.04 9.81 -17.50
C PHE A 57 -0.94 10.88 -16.84
N TYR A 58 -0.47 12.13 -16.75
CA TYR A 58 -1.16 13.21 -16.04
C TYR A 58 -2.05 14.11 -16.91
N ARG A 59 -2.25 13.75 -18.20
CA ARG A 59 -2.93 14.59 -19.21
C ARG A 59 -2.41 16.06 -19.28
N GLY A 60 -1.21 16.31 -18.75
CA GLY A 60 -0.60 17.63 -18.65
C GLY A 60 -1.02 18.49 -17.45
N ASP A 61 -1.82 18.00 -16.49
CA ASP A 61 -2.25 18.78 -15.32
C ASP A 61 -1.51 18.38 -14.03
N PRO A 62 -0.65 19.26 -13.47
CA PRO A 62 0.02 19.06 -12.18
C PRO A 62 -0.93 18.76 -11.01
N ASN A 63 -2.20 19.20 -11.08
CA ASN A 63 -3.18 18.97 -10.01
C ASN A 63 -3.51 17.49 -9.81
N ASN A 64 -3.33 16.65 -10.84
CA ASN A 64 -3.56 15.21 -10.72
C ASN A 64 -2.48 14.52 -9.87
N LEU A 65 -1.25 15.05 -9.87
CA LEU A 65 -0.19 14.58 -8.98
C LEU A 65 -0.47 14.99 -7.52
N VAL A 66 -0.89 16.24 -7.31
CA VAL A 66 -1.24 16.73 -5.97
C VAL A 66 -2.38 15.90 -5.37
N LYS A 67 -3.45 15.66 -6.13
CA LYS A 67 -4.55 14.80 -5.68
C LYS A 67 -4.13 13.36 -5.37
N GLN A 68 -3.20 12.82 -6.16
CA GLN A 68 -2.65 11.49 -5.89
C GLN A 68 -1.89 11.49 -4.56
N GLN A 69 -1.03 12.48 -4.33
CA GLN A 69 -0.27 12.64 -3.08
C GLN A 69 -1.20 12.86 -1.88
N GLU A 70 -2.21 13.70 -2.01
CA GLU A 70 -3.24 13.92 -0.98
C GLU A 70 -3.99 12.63 -0.64
N ARG A 71 -4.30 11.81 -1.66
CA ARG A 71 -4.97 10.52 -1.46
C ARG A 71 -4.06 9.49 -0.81
N ASP A 72 -2.79 9.43 -1.19
CA ASP A 72 -1.81 8.51 -0.60
C ASP A 72 -1.54 8.89 0.86
N GLN A 73 -1.42 10.20 1.17
CA GLN A 73 -1.31 10.72 2.53
C GLN A 73 -2.54 10.39 3.39
N LEU A 74 -3.75 10.63 2.86
CA LEU A 74 -5.00 10.29 3.54
C LEU A 74 -5.09 8.78 3.82
N LYS A 75 -4.62 7.94 2.90
CA LYS A 75 -4.58 6.49 3.10
C LYS A 75 -3.65 6.11 4.25
N GLU A 76 -2.48 6.73 4.32
CA GLU A 76 -1.51 6.51 5.40
C GLU A 76 -2.07 6.91 6.75
N GLU A 77 -2.67 8.10 6.86
CA GLU A 77 -3.30 8.59 8.09
C GLU A 77 -4.41 7.66 8.59
N LEU A 78 -5.34 7.27 7.71
CA LEU A 78 -6.43 6.36 8.08
C LEU A 78 -5.91 4.97 8.48
N CYS A 79 -4.82 4.49 7.89
CA CYS A 79 -4.20 3.24 8.29
C CYS A 79 -3.53 3.36 9.66
N GLU A 80 -2.78 4.43 9.91
CA GLU A 80 -2.11 4.68 11.19
C GLU A 80 -3.12 4.78 12.35
N GLU A 81 -4.21 5.51 12.17
CA GLU A 81 -5.31 5.62 13.15
C GLU A 81 -5.93 4.26 13.51
N ASN A 82 -5.84 3.29 12.58
CA ASN A 82 -6.39 1.94 12.73
C ASN A 82 -5.31 0.89 13.03
N TRP A 83 -4.09 1.32 13.41
CA TRP A 83 -2.97 0.44 13.75
C TRP A 83 -2.56 -0.48 12.60
N ILE A 84 -2.73 -0.01 11.36
CA ILE A 84 -2.27 -0.68 10.15
C ILE A 84 -1.05 0.07 9.63
N THR A 85 0.08 -0.60 9.62
CA THR A 85 1.33 -0.06 9.10
C THR A 85 1.41 -0.28 7.59
N LEU A 86 1.47 0.79 6.80
CA LEU A 86 1.69 0.70 5.35
C LEU A 86 3.17 0.53 5.03
N ARG A 87 3.46 -0.33 4.05
CA ARG A 87 4.79 -0.54 3.51
C ARG A 87 4.72 -0.61 1.99
N TYR A 88 5.75 -0.07 1.35
CA TYR A 88 5.77 0.13 -0.09
C TYR A 88 6.81 -0.78 -0.73
N VAL A 89 6.41 -1.42 -1.84
CA VAL A 89 7.33 -2.12 -2.74
C VAL A 89 7.26 -1.41 -4.08
N TRP A 90 8.36 -0.79 -4.49
CA TRP A 90 8.44 -0.07 -5.76
C TRP A 90 8.69 -1.03 -6.92
N TYR A 91 8.17 -0.68 -8.11
CA TYR A 91 8.30 -1.51 -9.31
C TYR A 91 9.75 -1.84 -9.74
N TYR A 92 10.73 -1.05 -9.31
CA TYR A 92 12.16 -1.29 -9.56
C TYR A 92 12.86 -2.06 -8.44
N GLU A 93 12.20 -2.29 -7.30
CA GLU A 93 12.73 -3.11 -6.22
C GLU A 93 12.46 -4.59 -6.53
N ASP A 94 13.39 -5.47 -6.17
CA ASP A 94 13.13 -6.90 -6.20
C ASP A 94 12.20 -7.26 -5.02
N PRO A 95 10.96 -7.74 -5.28
CA PRO A 95 10.05 -8.13 -4.19
C PRO A 95 10.62 -9.22 -3.30
N PHE A 96 11.50 -10.09 -3.81
CA PHE A 96 12.13 -11.16 -3.04
C PHE A 96 13.19 -10.66 -2.07
N GLU A 97 13.73 -9.46 -2.28
CA GLU A 97 14.65 -8.79 -1.32
C GLU A 97 13.88 -7.84 -0.41
N LYS A 98 12.99 -7.03 -1.00
CA LYS A 98 12.30 -5.94 -0.30
C LYS A 98 11.30 -6.44 0.74
N ILE A 99 10.53 -7.47 0.42
CA ILE A 99 9.51 -7.98 1.33
C ILE A 99 10.14 -8.56 2.60
N PRO A 100 11.19 -9.41 2.55
CA PRO A 100 11.90 -9.83 3.76
C PRO A 100 12.40 -8.66 4.62
N ASP A 101 12.93 -7.59 4.02
CA ASP A 101 13.38 -6.42 4.77
C ASP A 101 12.23 -5.72 5.49
N ILE A 102 11.10 -5.51 4.80
CA ILE A 102 9.87 -5.01 5.41
C ILE A 102 9.47 -5.86 6.63
N LEU A 103 9.48 -7.19 6.47
CA LEU A 103 9.08 -8.09 7.55
C LEU A 103 10.04 -8.05 8.76
N ARG A 104 11.34 -7.85 8.53
CA ARG A 104 12.34 -7.64 9.61
C ARG A 104 12.14 -6.31 10.31
N GLU A 105 11.91 -5.23 9.57
CA GLU A 105 11.63 -3.90 10.13
C GLU A 105 10.38 -3.90 11.01
N LEU A 106 9.38 -4.71 10.65
CA LEU A 106 8.16 -4.91 11.44
C LEU A 106 8.35 -5.89 12.62
N GLY A 107 9.53 -6.51 12.75
CA GLY A 107 9.81 -7.50 13.80
C GLY A 107 9.02 -8.81 13.66
N LEU A 108 8.52 -9.11 12.47
CA LEU A 108 7.71 -10.31 12.19
C LEU A 108 8.57 -11.54 11.90
N ILE A 109 9.81 -11.32 11.48
CA ILE A 109 10.84 -12.35 11.28
C ILE A 109 12.18 -11.87 11.87
N PRO A 110 13.07 -12.80 12.28
CA PRO A 110 14.40 -12.46 12.79
C PRO A 110 15.35 -11.91 11.72
#